data_AF-A0A962UKV1-F1
#
_entry.id   AF-A0A962UKV1-F1
#
_cell.length_a   1.000
_cell.length_b   1.000
_cell.length_c   1.000
_cell.angle_alpha   90.00
_cell.angle_beta   90.00
_cell.angle_gamma   90.00
#
_symmetry.space_group_name_H-M   'P 1'
#
loop_
_entity.id
_entity.type
_entity.pdbx_description
1 polymer ?
#
loop_
_entity_poly.entity_id
_entity_poly.type
_entity_poly.pdbx_seq_one_letter_code
_entity_poly.pdbx_strand_id
1 'polypeptide(L)'
;MRQALNQAEKLLRDYGRNYEANLVAIALETFDRDPQAACREINSDEWWNGTAAVAAVDLAVAGGFTAKSRMDAQALRQALLVIFTTMRAYGEHNAAGEIVVSQFRKWRESHI
;
A
#
# COMPACT_ATOMS: atom_id res chain seq x y z
N MET A 1 11.03 -0.36 2.20
CA MET A 1 10.04 -1.40 2.56
C MET A 1 9.56 -1.32 4.01
N ARG A 2 10.35 -1.71 5.03
CA ARG A 2 9.88 -1.82 6.43
C ARG A 2 9.11 -0.61 6.98
N GLN A 3 9.67 0.60 6.85
CA GLN A 3 8.98 1.83 7.28
C GLN A 3 7.66 2.07 6.55
N ALA A 4 7.59 1.75 5.25
CA ALA A 4 6.37 1.89 4.45
C ALA A 4 5.31 0.87 4.88
N LEU A 5 5.70 -0.38 5.15
CA LEU A 5 4.79 -1.40 5.70
C LEU A 5 4.24 -0.99 7.08
N ASN A 6 5.10 -0.53 8.00
CA ASN A 6 4.67 0.00 9.29
C ASN A 6 3.69 1.17 9.15
N GLN A 7 3.97 2.12 8.25
CA GLN A 7 3.10 3.27 8.03
C GLN A 7 1.75 2.85 7.45
N ALA A 8 1.75 1.92 6.48
CA ALA A 8 0.54 1.41 5.87
C ALA A 8 -0.31 0.63 6.88
N GLU A 9 0.28 -0.28 7.66
CA GLU A 9 -0.41 -1.05 8.70
C GLU A 9 -1.10 -0.12 9.70
N LYS A 10 -0.36 0.84 10.26
CA LYS A 10 -0.89 1.79 11.23
C LYS A 10 -2.07 2.58 10.66
N LEU A 11 -1.92 3.14 9.46
CA LEU A 11 -2.99 3.92 8.82
C LEU A 11 -4.22 3.06 8.56
N LEU A 12 -4.06 1.85 8.04
CA LEU A 12 -5.19 0.95 7.78
C LEU A 12 -5.93 0.62 9.09
N ARG A 13 -5.17 0.37 10.17
CA ARG A 13 -5.71 0.08 11.50
C ARG A 13 -6.45 1.27 12.11
N ASP A 14 -5.90 2.48 11.99
CA ASP A 14 -6.53 3.72 12.46
C ASP A 14 -7.90 3.99 11.80
N TYR A 15 -8.11 3.46 10.59
CA TYR A 15 -9.36 3.55 9.83
C TYR A 15 -10.23 2.28 9.87
N GLY A 16 -9.91 1.33 10.75
CA GLY A 16 -10.69 0.09 10.93
C GLY A 16 -10.60 -0.90 9.77
N ARG A 17 -9.62 -0.76 8.87
CA ARG A 17 -9.33 -1.67 7.75
C ARG A 17 -8.50 -2.85 8.22
N ASN A 18 -9.08 -3.63 9.14
CA ASN A 18 -8.36 -4.65 9.90
C ASN A 18 -7.83 -5.79 9.03
N TYR A 19 -8.56 -6.17 7.97
CA TYR A 19 -8.12 -7.23 7.08
C TYR A 19 -6.87 -6.81 6.30
N GLU A 20 -6.91 -5.63 5.68
CA GLU A 20 -5.81 -5.06 4.93
C GLU A 20 -4.61 -4.74 5.84
N ALA A 21 -4.87 -4.23 7.06
CA ALA A 21 -3.82 -4.03 8.05
C ALA A 21 -3.11 -5.33 8.43
N ASN A 22 -3.86 -6.44 8.59
CA ASN A 22 -3.29 -7.74 8.88
C ASN A 22 -2.44 -8.28 7.72
N LEU A 23 -2.87 -8.11 6.46
CA LEU A 23 -2.04 -8.45 5.30
C LEU A 23 -0.71 -7.70 5.31
N VAL A 24 -0.74 -6.39 5.62
CA VAL A 24 0.47 -5.58 5.72
C VAL A 24 1.35 -6.03 6.90
N ALA A 25 0.75 -6.38 8.04
CA ALA A 25 1.49 -6.88 9.21
C ALA A 25 2.19 -8.22 8.92
N ILE A 26 1.53 -9.15 8.24
CA ILE A 26 2.14 -10.42 7.82
C ILE A 26 3.32 -10.13 6.88
N ALA A 27 3.12 -9.31 5.85
CA ALA A 27 4.19 -8.95 4.93
C ALA A 27 5.37 -8.25 5.62
N LEU A 28 5.13 -7.45 6.66
CA LEU A 28 6.17 -6.85 7.50
C LEU A 28 6.98 -7.90 8.26
N GLU A 29 6.30 -8.81 8.95
CA GLU A 29 6.98 -9.88 9.69
C GLU A 29 7.72 -10.85 8.76
N THR A 30 7.16 -11.13 7.58
CA THR A 30 7.82 -11.92 6.53
C THR A 30 9.03 -11.15 6.02
N PHE A 31 8.94 -9.83 5.79
CA PHE A 31 10.06 -9.04 5.25
C PHE A 31 11.26 -8.99 6.21
N ASP A 32 11.00 -8.92 7.52
CA ASP A 32 12.06 -8.97 8.53
C ASP A 32 12.79 -10.33 8.56
N ARG A 33 12.15 -11.41 8.09
CA ARG A 33 12.70 -12.77 8.05
C ARG A 33 13.32 -13.13 6.69
N ASP A 34 12.57 -12.90 5.61
CA ASP A 34 12.91 -13.16 4.22
C ASP A 34 12.30 -12.07 3.31
N PRO A 35 13.12 -11.06 2.93
CA PRO A 35 12.68 -9.98 2.04
C PRO A 35 12.14 -10.45 0.67
N GLN A 36 12.71 -11.51 0.09
CA GLN A 36 12.26 -12.00 -1.21
C GLN A 36 10.92 -12.73 -1.09
N ALA A 37 10.72 -13.51 -0.04
CA ALA A 37 9.42 -14.15 0.21
C ALA A 37 8.32 -13.11 0.44
N ALA A 38 8.60 -12.06 1.20
CA ALA A 38 7.64 -10.96 1.41
C ALA A 38 7.30 -10.24 0.09
N CYS A 39 8.29 -9.98 -0.77
CA CYS A 39 8.02 -9.37 -2.07
C CYS A 39 7.14 -10.27 -2.96
N ARG A 40 7.34 -11.59 -2.93
CA ARG A 40 6.48 -12.56 -3.63
C ARG A 40 5.06 -12.58 -3.07
N GLU A 41 4.89 -12.53 -1.76
CA GLU A 41 3.58 -12.49 -1.09
C GLU A 41 2.80 -11.21 -1.42
N ILE A 42 3.49 -10.06 -1.38
CA ILE A 42 2.96 -8.75 -1.77
C ILE A 42 2.59 -8.73 -3.27
N ASN A 43 3.23 -9.54 -4.10
CA ASN A 43 2.93 -9.65 -5.53
C ASN A 43 1.67 -10.49 -5.81
N SER A 44 0.53 -10.08 -5.26
CA SER A 44 -0.74 -10.80 -5.33
C SER A 44 -1.92 -9.87 -5.62
N ASP A 45 -3.06 -10.46 -6.00
CA ASP A 45 -4.30 -9.72 -6.24
C ASP A 45 -4.81 -9.04 -4.96
N GLU A 46 -4.69 -9.68 -3.79
CA GLU A 46 -5.08 -9.11 -2.49
C GLU A 46 -4.38 -7.76 -2.20
N TRP A 47 -3.22 -7.52 -2.81
CA TRP A 47 -2.50 -6.26 -2.67
C TRP A 47 -2.84 -5.24 -3.76
N TRP A 48 -2.99 -5.67 -5.02
CA TRP A 48 -2.96 -4.76 -6.17
C TRP A 48 -4.20 -4.75 -7.05
N ASN A 49 -5.09 -5.73 -6.93
CA ASN A 49 -6.13 -5.97 -7.92
C ASN A 49 -7.50 -6.26 -7.28
N GLY A 50 -8.52 -5.56 -7.76
CA GLY A 50 -9.89 -5.67 -7.27
C GLY A 50 -10.24 -4.65 -6.19
N THR A 51 -11.53 -4.56 -5.88
CA THR A 51 -12.10 -3.53 -4.98
C THR A 51 -11.81 -3.77 -3.50
N ALA A 52 -11.38 -4.97 -3.14
CA ALA A 52 -11.00 -5.36 -1.78
C ALA A 52 -9.47 -5.40 -1.58
N ALA A 53 -8.69 -5.02 -2.59
CA ALA A 53 -7.25 -5.02 -2.49
C ALA A 53 -6.74 -3.93 -1.52
N VAL A 54 -5.59 -4.15 -0.90
CA VAL A 54 -4.91 -3.16 -0.04
C VAL A 54 -4.77 -1.82 -0.77
N ALA A 55 -4.36 -1.85 -2.05
CA ALA A 55 -4.18 -0.64 -2.84
C ALA A 55 -5.49 0.06 -3.27
N ALA A 56 -6.64 -0.60 -3.13
CA ALA A 56 -7.95 -0.01 -3.41
C ALA A 56 -8.51 0.79 -2.21
N VAL A 57 -7.89 0.68 -1.03
CA VAL A 57 -8.33 1.42 0.16
C VAL A 57 -8.08 2.91 -0.02
N ASP A 58 -9.15 3.70 0.02
CA ASP A 58 -9.09 5.16 0.09
C ASP A 58 -9.47 5.67 1.49
N LEU A 59 -8.45 6.11 2.24
CA LEU A 59 -8.65 6.63 3.59
C LEU A 59 -9.37 7.98 3.58
N ALA A 60 -9.30 8.76 2.50
CA ALA A 60 -10.02 10.01 2.40
C ALA A 60 -11.53 9.73 2.43
N VAL A 61 -11.97 8.73 1.67
CA VAL A 61 -13.36 8.25 1.66
C VAL A 61 -13.72 7.67 3.03
N ALA A 62 -12.90 6.78 3.58
CA ALA A 62 -13.17 6.13 4.87
C ALA A 62 -13.28 7.15 6.02
N GLY A 63 -12.50 8.23 5.98
CA GLY A 63 -12.50 9.30 6.96
C GLY A 63 -13.43 10.46 6.67
N GLY A 64 -14.42 10.30 5.78
CA GLY A 64 -15.42 11.34 5.49
C GLY A 64 -14.85 12.61 4.85
N PHE A 65 -13.74 12.47 4.11
CA PHE A 65 -13.06 13.57 3.44
C PHE A 65 -12.69 14.73 4.37
N THR A 66 -12.18 14.44 5.56
CA THR A 66 -11.57 15.46 6.43
C THR A 66 -10.19 15.86 5.91
N ALA A 67 -9.63 16.98 6.40
CA ALA A 67 -8.26 17.37 6.06
C ALA A 67 -7.26 16.27 6.46
N LYS A 68 -7.41 15.73 7.68
CA LYS A 68 -6.59 14.62 8.17
C LYS A 68 -6.72 13.38 7.30
N SER A 69 -7.93 12.96 6.93
CA SER A 69 -8.09 11.74 6.13
C SER A 69 -7.54 11.85 4.72
N ARG A 70 -7.56 13.06 4.13
CA ARG A 70 -6.84 13.32 2.87
C ARG A 70 -5.34 13.19 3.03
N MET A 71 -4.75 13.75 4.09
CA MET A 71 -3.32 13.62 4.37
C MET A 71 -2.92 12.16 4.61
N ASP A 72 -3.74 11.42 5.36
CA ASP A 72 -3.50 10.01 5.64
C ASP A 72 -3.62 9.15 4.37
N ALA A 73 -4.59 9.44 3.49
CA ALA A 73 -4.69 8.79 2.18
C ALA A 73 -3.45 9.03 1.31
N GLN A 74 -2.91 10.26 1.33
CA GLN A 74 -1.65 10.57 0.65
C GLN A 74 -0.48 9.78 1.23
N ALA A 75 -0.40 9.69 2.56
CA ALA A 75 0.63 8.92 3.25
C ALA A 75 0.54 7.42 2.91
N LEU A 76 -0.67 6.84 2.87
CA LEU A 76 -0.88 5.45 2.46
C LEU A 76 -0.45 5.22 1.01
N ARG A 77 -0.85 6.09 0.07
CA ARG A 77 -0.41 6.00 -1.33
C ARG A 77 1.10 6.08 -1.46
N GLN A 78 1.75 6.97 -0.72
CA GLN A 78 3.20 7.09 -0.71
C GLN A 78 3.89 5.84 -0.14
N ALA A 79 3.32 5.21 0.89
CA ALA A 79 3.80 3.92 1.40
C ALA A 79 3.67 2.82 0.32
N LEU A 80 2.52 2.72 -0.35
CA LEU A 80 2.28 1.75 -1.43
C LEU A 80 3.24 1.94 -2.62
N LEU A 81 3.59 3.18 -2.97
CA LEU A 81 4.63 3.47 -3.98
C LEU A 81 6.00 2.90 -3.58
N VAL A 82 6.40 3.07 -2.31
CA VAL A 82 7.67 2.53 -1.80
C VAL A 82 7.65 1.01 -1.75
N ILE A 83 6.52 0.42 -1.35
CA ILE A 83 6.33 -1.04 -1.32
C ILE A 83 6.48 -1.62 -2.72
N PHE A 84 5.74 -1.08 -3.69
CA PHE A 84 5.78 -1.55 -5.08
C PHE A 84 7.17 -1.40 -5.71
N THR A 85 7.81 -0.24 -5.52
CA THR A 85 9.16 -0.01 -6.07
C THR A 85 10.20 -0.92 -5.45
N THR A 86 10.06 -1.25 -4.15
CA THR A 86 10.95 -2.24 -3.53
C THR A 86 10.67 -3.64 -4.08
N MET A 87 9.41 -4.04 -4.20
CA MET A 87 9.01 -5.31 -4.82
C MET A 87 9.62 -5.47 -6.23
N ARG A 88 9.54 -4.44 -7.07
CA ARG A 88 10.17 -4.41 -8.41
C ARG A 88 11.70 -4.58 -8.34
N ALA A 89 12.37 -3.96 -7.37
CA ALA A 89 13.81 -4.10 -7.18
C ALA A 89 14.24 -5.53 -6.79
N TYR A 90 13.32 -6.31 -6.21
CA TYR A 90 13.49 -7.74 -5.91
C TYR A 90 13.07 -8.65 -7.09
N GLY A 91 12.81 -8.09 -8.28
CA GLY A 91 12.51 -8.84 -9.50
C GLY A 91 11.05 -9.22 -9.69
N GLU A 92 10.16 -8.80 -8.79
CA GLU A 92 8.73 -9.07 -8.90
C GLU A 92 8.05 -8.15 -9.92
N HIS A 93 7.01 -8.65 -10.58
CA HIS A 93 6.28 -7.94 -11.63
C HIS A 93 4.76 -8.12 -11.40
N ASN A 94 4.03 -7.00 -11.33
CA ASN A 94 2.58 -6.99 -11.16
C ASN A 94 1.93 -5.95 -12.08
N ALA A 95 1.16 -6.40 -13.09
CA ALA A 95 0.55 -5.50 -14.06
C ALA A 95 -0.53 -4.58 -13.45
N ALA A 96 -1.34 -5.10 -12.53
CA ALA A 96 -2.34 -4.29 -11.83
C ALA A 96 -1.66 -3.24 -10.93
N GLY A 97 -0.61 -3.64 -10.21
CA GLY A 97 0.19 -2.75 -9.38
C GLY A 97 0.85 -1.62 -10.18
N GLU A 98 1.38 -1.89 -11.38
CA GLU A 98 1.92 -0.84 -12.27
C GLU A 98 0.86 0.21 -12.62
N ILE A 99 -0.38 -0.21 -12.91
CA ILE A 99 -1.49 0.70 -13.23
C ILE A 99 -1.82 1.58 -12.02
N VAL A 100 -2.00 0.97 -10.85
CA VAL A 100 -2.35 1.69 -9.61
C VAL A 100 -1.25 2.69 -9.22
N VAL A 101 0.01 2.25 -9.25
CA VAL A 101 1.17 3.11 -8.94
C VAL A 101 1.33 4.25 -9.94
N SER A 102 1.05 4.01 -11.23
CA SER A 102 1.01 5.07 -12.24
C SER A 102 -0.05 6.13 -11.92
N GLN A 103 -1.24 5.72 -11.50
CA GLN A 103 -2.30 6.64 -11.07
C GLN A 103 -1.88 7.46 -9.83
N PHE A 104 -1.25 6.82 -8.83
CA PHE A 104 -0.76 7.52 -7.65
C PHE A 104 0.31 8.56 -7.98
N ARG A 105 1.23 8.23 -8.90
CA ARG A 105 2.28 9.18 -9.36
C ARG A 105 1.67 10.39 -10.07
N LYS A 106 0.74 10.16 -11.01
CA LYS A 106 0.03 11.24 -11.72
C LYS A 106 -0.73 12.16 -10.75
N TRP A 107 -1.42 11.56 -9.79
CA TRP A 107 -2.16 12.32 -8.78
C TRP A 107 -1.22 13.21 -7.94
N ARG A 108 -0.03 12.71 -7.59
CA ARG A 108 0.97 13.50 -6.86
C ARG A 108 1.49 14.68 -7.68
N GLU A 109 1.74 14.49 -8.97
CA GLU A 109 2.22 15.55 -9.88
C GLU A 109 1.16 16.64 -10.12
N SER A 110 -0.13 16.29 -10.10
CA SER A 110 -1.21 17.26 -10.29
C SER A 110 -1.59 18.07 -9.05
N HIS A 111 -1.02 17.74 -7.88
CA HIS A 111 -1.28 18.40 -6.60
C HIS A 111 -0.01 19.11 -6.04
N ILE A 112 0.99 19.35 -6.91
CA ILE A 112 2.10 20.30 -6.69
C ILE A 112 1.68 21.68 -7.18
#